data_AF-A0A2E8RCD7-F1
#
_entry.id   AF-A0A2E8RCD7-F1
#
_cell.length_a   1.000
_cell.length_b   1.000
_cell.length_c   1.000
_cell.angle_alpha   90.00
_cell.angle_beta   90.00
_cell.angle_gamma   90.00
#
_symmetry.space_group_name_H-M   'P 1'
#
loop_
_entity.id
_entity.type
_entity.pdbx_description
1 polymer ?
#
loop_
_entity_poly.entity_id
_entity_poly.type
_entity_poly.pdbx_seq_one_letter_code
_entity_poly.pdbx_strand_id
1 'polypeptide(L)'
;MQEVGGFDEGAIGAEDVMLDHRIRKNGHKLWTDRTAIMWHRRRNLARVKKQIGNYGLVRTLASNQYRELHAFTHSMVAAFPPIVIAAFALFFWGAMNGGLAWPDFWDISLDRVPMSPERIAVHTLPTLMILYNLLAWYGSAKGNSPSKSAWTIFLSSIVTYSLHWNYGIGVLRGKWRIFGGRPGLQIDDRSRN
;
A
#
# COMPACT_ATOMS: atom_id res chain seq x y z
N MET A 1 19.92 22.62 -11.34
CA MET A 1 18.77 22.82 -10.41
C MET A 1 18.05 24.13 -10.66
N GLN A 2 18.75 25.27 -10.79
CA GLN A 2 18.11 26.55 -11.14
C GLN A 2 17.39 26.50 -12.50
N GLU A 3 17.97 25.82 -13.49
CA GLU A 3 17.37 25.63 -14.83
C GLU A 3 16.06 24.80 -14.84
N VAL A 4 15.81 23.99 -13.81
CA VAL A 4 14.63 23.10 -13.71
C VAL A 4 13.62 23.57 -12.65
N GLY A 5 13.84 24.74 -12.06
CA GLY A 5 12.93 25.36 -11.08
C GLY A 5 12.92 24.76 -9.68
N GLY A 6 13.87 23.87 -9.33
CA GLY A 6 13.95 23.29 -7.98
C GLY A 6 12.74 22.43 -7.59
N PHE A 7 12.43 22.35 -6.29
CA PHE A 7 11.29 21.58 -5.75
C PHE A 7 9.99 22.39 -5.81
N ASP A 8 8.87 21.73 -6.13
CA ASP A 8 7.56 22.38 -6.15
C ASP A 8 7.04 22.64 -4.73
N GLU A 9 6.45 23.82 -4.54
CA GLU A 9 5.71 24.12 -3.33
C GLU A 9 4.50 23.19 -3.19
N GLY A 10 4.26 22.70 -1.96
CA GLY A 10 3.10 21.87 -1.64
C GLY A 10 3.19 20.41 -2.08
N ALA A 11 4.17 19.98 -2.87
CA ALA A 11 4.33 18.58 -3.33
C ALA A 11 4.89 17.61 -2.27
N ILE A 12 4.71 17.92 -0.98
CA ILE A 12 5.37 17.21 0.14
C ILE A 12 5.07 15.71 0.09
N GLY A 13 6.14 14.94 -0.11
CA GLY A 13 6.09 13.48 -0.25
C GLY A 13 6.30 12.97 -1.68
N ALA A 14 6.20 13.81 -2.70
CA ALA A 14 6.53 13.47 -4.10
C ALA A 14 7.41 14.55 -4.77
N GLU A 15 8.02 15.43 -3.97
CA GLU A 15 8.92 16.51 -4.43
C GLU A 15 10.07 15.96 -5.29
N ASP A 16 10.63 14.82 -4.89
CA ASP A 16 11.68 14.10 -5.61
C ASP A 16 11.20 13.57 -6.97
N VAL A 17 10.03 12.92 -6.99
CA VAL A 17 9.43 12.37 -8.21
C VAL A 17 9.17 13.48 -9.24
N MET A 18 8.68 14.63 -8.79
CA MET A 18 8.34 15.77 -9.64
C MET A 18 9.59 16.46 -10.19
N LEU A 19 10.61 16.64 -9.36
CA LEU A 19 11.90 17.16 -9.79
C LEU A 19 12.57 16.22 -10.80
N ASP A 20 12.59 14.91 -10.51
CA ASP A 20 13.11 13.89 -11.40
C ASP A 20 12.44 13.90 -12.77
N HIS A 21 11.11 14.06 -12.79
CA HIS A 21 10.34 14.20 -14.02
C HIS A 21 10.78 15.41 -14.84
N ARG A 22 10.91 16.58 -14.21
CA ARG A 22 11.37 17.81 -14.89
C ARG A 22 12.80 17.69 -15.42
N ILE A 23 13.72 17.11 -14.65
CA ILE A 23 15.10 16.88 -15.08
C ILE A 23 15.13 16.03 -16.36
N ARG A 24 14.39 14.91 -16.37
CA ARG A 24 14.29 14.05 -17.55
C ARG A 24 13.60 14.74 -18.72
N LYS A 25 12.52 15.48 -18.46
CA LYS A 25 11.76 16.23 -19.48
C LYS A 25 12.62 17.30 -20.17
N ASN A 26 13.58 17.89 -19.47
CA ASN A 26 14.55 18.83 -20.01
C ASN A 26 15.75 18.14 -20.72
N GLY A 27 15.68 16.83 -20.96
CA GLY A 27 16.71 16.08 -21.70
C GLY A 27 17.93 15.68 -20.87
N HIS A 28 17.94 15.97 -19.56
CA HIS A 28 19.02 15.54 -18.68
C HIS A 28 18.87 14.08 -18.24
N LYS A 29 19.98 13.49 -17.82
CA LYS A 29 20.02 12.12 -17.29
C LYS A 29 20.17 12.14 -15.78
N LEU A 30 19.51 11.20 -15.12
CA LEU A 30 19.70 10.94 -13.69
C LEU A 30 20.69 9.81 -13.53
N TRP A 31 21.68 10.02 -12.67
CA TRP A 31 22.66 9.03 -12.29
C TRP A 31 22.45 8.63 -10.83
N THR A 32 22.62 7.34 -10.53
CA THR A 32 22.44 6.80 -9.19
C THR A 32 23.69 6.00 -8.81
N ASP A 33 24.35 6.43 -7.74
CA ASP A 33 25.43 5.67 -7.13
C ASP A 33 24.85 4.53 -6.29
N ARG A 34 25.13 3.29 -6.69
CA ARG A 34 24.67 2.09 -5.96
C ARG A 34 25.55 1.76 -4.75
N THR A 35 26.70 2.41 -4.62
CA THR A 35 27.64 2.21 -3.50
C THR A 35 27.43 3.19 -2.36
N ALA A 36 26.65 4.25 -2.60
CA ALA A 36 26.36 5.27 -1.60
C ALA A 36 25.58 4.69 -0.41
N ILE A 37 26.12 4.87 0.80
CA ILE A 37 25.48 4.49 2.07
C ILE A 37 24.94 5.75 2.74
N MET A 38 23.61 5.83 2.89
CA MET A 38 22.95 6.93 3.59
C MET A 38 22.34 6.45 4.90
N TRP A 39 22.92 6.88 6.02
CA TRP A 39 22.37 6.60 7.34
C TRP A 39 21.13 7.46 7.57
N HIS A 40 20.00 6.82 7.90
CA HIS A 40 18.77 7.52 8.24
C HIS A 40 18.24 7.06 9.60
N ARG A 41 17.66 7.99 10.36
CA ARG A 41 17.00 7.66 11.63
C ARG A 41 15.74 6.83 11.35
N ARG A 42 15.58 5.70 12.05
CA ARG A 42 14.36 4.91 11.97
C ARG A 42 13.19 5.67 12.61
N ARG A 43 12.11 5.82 11.86
CA ARG A 43 10.85 6.40 12.34
C ARG A 43 10.01 5.32 13.00
N ASN A 44 9.20 5.70 13.99
CA ASN A 44 8.22 4.79 14.56
C ASN A 44 7.13 4.46 13.53
N LEU A 45 6.42 3.35 13.74
CA LEU A 45 5.44 2.84 12.79
C LEU A 45 4.33 3.86 12.49
N ALA A 46 3.86 4.62 13.48
CA ALA A 46 2.82 5.63 13.28
C ALA A 46 3.24 6.72 12.27
N ARG A 47 4.46 7.24 12.38
CA ARG A 47 5.02 8.21 11.44
C ARG A 47 5.20 7.61 10.05
N VAL A 48 5.63 6.35 9.95
CA VAL A 48 5.78 5.64 8.67
C VAL A 48 4.41 5.43 8.01
N LYS A 49 3.37 5.04 8.76
CA LYS A 49 2.00 4.90 8.24
C LYS A 49 1.51 6.21 7.60
N LYS A 50 1.65 7.33 8.31
CA LYS A 50 1.30 8.67 7.78
C LYS A 50 2.11 9.00 6.53
N GLN A 51 3.43 8.77 6.55
CA GLN A 51 4.30 9.04 5.41
C GLN A 51 3.88 8.24 4.16
N ILE A 52 3.63 6.94 4.32
CA ILE A 52 3.26 6.05 3.21
C ILE A 52 1.85 6.39 2.67
N GLY A 53 0.91 6.75 3.54
CA GLY A 53 -0.41 7.23 3.09
C GLY A 53 -0.34 8.58 2.36
N ASN A 54 0.46 9.52 2.86
CA ASN A 54 0.71 10.78 2.16
C ASN A 54 1.37 10.51 0.80
N TYR A 55 2.37 9.64 0.76
CA TYR A 55 3.04 9.25 -0.49
C TYR A 55 2.04 8.71 -1.54
N GLY A 56 1.17 7.77 -1.16
CA GLY A 56 0.12 7.27 -2.06
C GLY A 56 -0.81 8.39 -2.58
N LEU A 57 -1.15 9.36 -1.74
CA LEU A 57 -1.96 10.52 -2.10
C LEU A 57 -1.24 11.41 -3.12
N VAL A 58 -0.06 11.97 -2.80
CA VAL A 58 0.66 12.86 -3.73
C VAL A 58 1.10 12.14 -4.99
N ARG A 59 1.46 10.84 -4.92
CA ARG A 59 1.82 10.07 -6.12
C ARG A 59 0.66 9.98 -7.09
N THR A 60 -0.57 9.82 -6.59
CA THR A 60 -1.79 9.78 -7.40
C THR A 60 -2.07 11.13 -8.06
N LEU A 61 -1.93 12.21 -7.29
CA LEU A 61 -2.12 13.57 -7.79
C LEU A 61 -1.06 13.97 -8.83
N ALA A 62 0.21 13.65 -8.57
CA ALA A 62 1.31 13.85 -9.51
C ALA A 62 1.10 13.07 -10.81
N SER A 63 0.63 11.83 -10.73
CA SER A 63 0.32 11.01 -11.92
C SER A 63 -0.88 11.54 -12.71
N ASN A 64 -1.80 12.25 -12.05
CA ASN A 64 -2.90 12.95 -12.71
C ASN A 64 -2.42 14.21 -13.44
N GLN A 65 -1.48 14.95 -12.85
CA GLN A 65 -0.85 16.11 -13.48
C GLN A 65 0.07 15.71 -14.65
N TYR A 66 0.86 14.65 -14.47
CA TYR A 66 1.79 14.11 -15.47
C TYR A 66 1.53 12.62 -15.70
N ARG A 67 0.85 12.30 -16.81
CA ARG A 67 0.46 10.91 -17.15
C ARG A 67 1.66 9.96 -17.26
N GLU A 68 2.83 10.48 -17.62
CA GLU A 68 4.09 9.72 -17.73
C GLU A 68 4.56 9.15 -16.37
N LEU A 69 4.11 9.71 -15.25
CA LEU A 69 4.42 9.22 -13.91
C LEU A 69 3.54 8.06 -13.45
N HIS A 70 2.46 7.79 -14.20
CA HIS A 70 1.54 6.71 -13.88
C HIS A 70 2.18 5.35 -14.12
N ALA A 71 2.09 4.47 -13.12
CA ALA A 71 2.41 3.06 -13.27
C ALA A 71 1.24 2.24 -12.70
N PHE A 72 0.87 1.16 -13.39
CA PHE A 72 -0.23 0.30 -12.98
C PHE A 72 -0.04 -0.23 -11.55
N THR A 73 1.19 -0.59 -11.18
CA THR A 73 1.55 -1.08 -9.85
C THR A 73 1.23 -0.09 -8.73
N HIS A 74 1.41 1.22 -8.98
CA HIS A 74 1.05 2.27 -8.02
C HIS A 74 -0.46 2.34 -7.77
N SER A 75 -1.27 2.04 -8.79
CA SER A 75 -2.72 2.02 -8.71
C SER A 75 -3.27 0.70 -8.15
N MET A 76 -2.57 -0.42 -8.38
CA MET A 76 -3.00 -1.76 -7.97
C MET A 76 -3.09 -1.91 -6.45
N VAL A 77 -2.16 -1.31 -5.69
CA VAL A 77 -2.19 -1.35 -4.21
C VAL A 77 -3.45 -0.67 -3.64
N ALA A 78 -4.10 0.23 -4.39
CA ALA A 78 -5.37 0.84 -3.98
C ALA A 78 -6.53 -0.15 -3.88
N ALA A 79 -6.42 -1.34 -4.49
CA ALA A 79 -7.38 -2.42 -4.33
C ALA A 79 -7.30 -3.09 -2.95
N PHE A 80 -6.20 -2.89 -2.21
CA PHE A 80 -5.99 -3.59 -0.94
C PHE A 80 -7.05 -3.25 0.13
N PRO A 81 -7.35 -1.97 0.45
CA PRO A 81 -8.42 -1.66 1.41
C PRO A 81 -9.81 -2.23 1.04
N PRO A 82 -10.34 -2.06 -0.20
CA PRO A 82 -11.65 -2.62 -0.54
C PRO A 82 -11.66 -4.15 -0.55
N ILE A 83 -10.58 -4.83 -0.95
CA ILE A 83 -10.48 -6.31 -0.86
C ILE A 83 -10.59 -6.76 0.60
N VAL A 84 -9.88 -6.10 1.52
CA VAL A 84 -9.95 -6.43 2.95
C VAL A 84 -11.36 -6.22 3.49
N ILE A 85 -11.99 -5.07 3.18
CA ILE A 85 -13.37 -4.78 3.62
C ILE A 85 -14.34 -5.83 3.05
N ALA A 86 -14.21 -6.17 1.76
CA ALA A 86 -15.04 -7.19 1.13
C ALA A 86 -14.84 -8.57 1.74
N ALA A 87 -13.60 -8.95 2.07
CA ALA A 87 -13.31 -10.23 2.73
C ALA A 87 -13.99 -10.32 4.11
N PHE A 88 -13.94 -9.25 4.91
CA PHE A 88 -14.68 -9.19 6.17
C PHE A 88 -16.20 -9.24 5.96
N ALA A 89 -16.72 -8.48 5.00
CA ALA A 89 -18.16 -8.46 4.70
C ALA A 89 -18.67 -9.85 4.26
N LEU A 90 -17.93 -10.53 3.37
CA LEU A 90 -18.22 -11.90 2.94
C LEU A 90 -18.16 -12.88 4.12
N PHE A 91 -17.15 -12.75 4.97
CA PHE A 91 -17.03 -13.59 6.16
C PHE A 91 -18.26 -13.47 7.06
N PHE A 92 -18.64 -12.25 7.44
CA PHE A 92 -19.78 -12.05 8.33
C PHE A 92 -21.10 -12.42 7.66
N TRP A 93 -21.28 -12.09 6.39
CA TRP A 93 -22.46 -12.50 5.63
C TRP A 93 -22.58 -14.02 5.58
N GLY A 94 -21.52 -14.73 5.20
CA GLY A 94 -21.52 -16.19 5.17
C GLY A 94 -21.79 -16.79 6.55
N ALA A 95 -21.22 -16.20 7.61
CA ALA A 95 -21.43 -16.67 8.98
C ALA A 95 -22.89 -16.52 9.43
N MET A 96 -23.51 -15.38 9.13
CA MET A 96 -24.92 -15.12 9.45
C MET A 96 -25.90 -16.01 8.67
N ASN A 97 -25.49 -16.52 7.50
CA ASN A 97 -26.31 -17.38 6.65
C ASN A 97 -25.96 -18.88 6.78
N GLY A 98 -25.31 -19.28 7.87
CA GLY A 98 -25.06 -20.70 8.16
C GLY A 98 -23.85 -21.31 7.47
N GLY A 99 -22.98 -20.51 6.86
CA GLY A 99 -21.73 -20.99 6.24
C GLY A 99 -20.71 -21.55 7.23
N LEU A 100 -20.86 -21.28 8.53
CA LEU A 100 -20.04 -21.83 9.61
C LEU A 100 -20.46 -23.28 9.93
N ALA A 101 -19.90 -24.24 9.21
CA ALA A 101 -20.08 -25.67 9.47
C ALA A 101 -19.24 -26.13 10.68
N TRP A 102 -19.56 -25.69 11.90
CA TRP A 102 -18.85 -26.13 13.11
C TRP A 102 -19.31 -27.51 13.58
N PRO A 103 -18.41 -28.43 14.01
CA PRO A 103 -16.95 -28.30 14.17
C PRO A 103 -16.13 -28.52 12.90
N ASP A 104 -16.76 -28.98 11.82
CA ASP A 104 -16.12 -29.35 10.54
C ASP A 104 -15.71 -28.14 9.68
N PHE A 105 -15.45 -26.98 10.28
CA PHE A 105 -15.22 -25.73 9.57
C PHE A 105 -14.09 -25.88 8.57
N TRP A 106 -12.98 -26.49 9.01
CA TRP A 106 -11.79 -26.72 8.20
C TRP A 106 -11.87 -27.94 7.26
N ASP A 107 -12.95 -28.73 7.30
CA ASP A 107 -13.09 -29.90 6.45
C ASP A 107 -13.51 -29.51 5.02
N ILE A 108 -12.54 -29.30 4.14
CA ILE A 108 -12.78 -28.92 2.74
C ILE A 108 -13.32 -30.07 1.86
N SER A 109 -13.60 -31.26 2.42
CA SER A 109 -14.27 -32.35 1.69
C SER A 109 -15.64 -31.90 1.20
N LEU A 110 -15.92 -32.16 -0.08
CA LEU A 110 -17.23 -31.91 -0.68
C LEU A 110 -18.28 -32.95 -0.27
N ASP A 111 -17.82 -34.11 0.20
CA ASP A 111 -18.68 -35.26 0.52
C ASP A 111 -19.27 -35.13 1.93
N ARG A 112 -18.49 -34.60 2.89
CA ARG A 112 -18.94 -34.40 4.27
C ARG A 112 -19.66 -33.07 4.46
N VAL A 113 -19.16 -31.99 3.85
CA VAL A 113 -19.73 -30.64 3.99
C VAL A 113 -19.79 -29.96 2.63
N PRO A 114 -20.96 -29.92 1.98
CA PRO A 114 -21.13 -29.28 0.67
C PRO A 114 -20.60 -27.83 0.66
N MET A 115 -19.95 -27.45 -0.44
CA MET A 115 -19.37 -26.11 -0.59
C MET A 115 -20.40 -25.10 -1.08
N SER A 116 -21.27 -24.64 -0.19
CA SER A 116 -22.26 -23.60 -0.50
C SER A 116 -21.62 -22.21 -0.69
N PRO A 117 -22.30 -21.25 -1.34
CA PRO A 117 -21.81 -19.87 -1.45
C PRO A 117 -21.47 -19.22 -0.10
N GLU A 118 -22.28 -19.48 0.93
CA GLU A 118 -22.07 -18.99 2.30
C GLU A 118 -20.80 -19.61 2.89
N ARG A 119 -20.56 -20.90 2.61
CA ARG A 119 -19.36 -21.60 3.03
C ARG A 119 -18.11 -21.01 2.35
N ILE A 120 -18.16 -20.77 1.05
CA ILE A 120 -17.07 -20.11 0.31
C ILE A 120 -16.78 -18.73 0.92
N ALA A 121 -17.84 -17.98 1.25
CA ALA A 121 -17.72 -16.65 1.82
C ALA A 121 -17.00 -16.65 3.20
N VAL A 122 -17.34 -17.58 4.10
CA VAL A 122 -16.63 -17.69 5.40
C VAL A 122 -15.18 -18.19 5.28
N HIS A 123 -14.85 -18.95 4.24
CA HIS A 123 -13.47 -19.40 4.02
C HIS A 123 -12.58 -18.34 3.36
N THR A 124 -13.18 -17.35 2.70
CA THR A 124 -12.45 -16.31 1.95
C THR A 124 -11.49 -15.54 2.85
N LEU A 125 -11.96 -15.01 3.98
CA LEU A 125 -11.12 -14.20 4.87
C LEU A 125 -9.96 -15.00 5.50
N PRO A 126 -10.17 -16.16 6.16
CA PRO A 126 -9.07 -16.95 6.72
C PRO A 126 -8.05 -17.38 5.66
N THR A 127 -8.51 -17.79 4.47
CA THR A 127 -7.63 -18.17 3.36
C THR A 127 -6.72 -17.02 2.95
N LEU A 128 -7.31 -15.82 2.73
CA LEU A 128 -6.53 -14.63 2.39
C LEU A 128 -5.56 -14.24 3.51
N MET A 129 -5.96 -14.36 4.78
CA MET A 129 -5.08 -14.10 5.92
C MET A 129 -3.88 -15.06 5.95
N ILE A 130 -4.10 -16.36 5.74
CA ILE A 130 -3.01 -17.36 5.71
C ILE A 130 -2.06 -17.03 4.55
N LEU A 131 -2.58 -16.86 3.33
CA LEU A 131 -1.77 -16.54 2.16
C LEU A 131 -0.96 -15.25 2.35
N TYR A 132 -1.59 -14.20 2.90
CA TYR A 132 -0.92 -12.93 3.15
C TYR A 132 0.23 -13.06 4.15
N ASN A 133 0.01 -13.80 5.25
CA ASN A 133 1.05 -14.04 6.24
C ASN A 133 2.22 -14.82 5.65
N LEU A 134 1.94 -15.91 4.91
CA LEU A 134 2.97 -16.71 4.25
C LEU A 134 3.82 -15.87 3.29
N LEU A 135 3.19 -15.01 2.46
CA LEU A 135 3.89 -14.11 1.55
C LEU A 135 4.76 -13.09 2.29
N ALA A 136 4.22 -12.45 3.34
CA ALA A 136 4.96 -11.47 4.13
C ALA A 136 6.15 -12.09 4.87
N TRP A 137 5.98 -13.30 5.43
CA TRP A 137 7.04 -14.03 6.10
C TRP A 137 8.10 -14.50 5.14
N TYR A 138 7.71 -15.05 3.98
CA TYR A 138 8.63 -15.45 2.93
C TYR A 138 9.49 -14.27 2.44
N GLY A 139 8.86 -13.12 2.13
CA GLY A 139 9.58 -11.92 1.71
C GLY A 139 10.54 -11.39 2.77
N SER A 140 10.11 -11.38 4.04
CA SER A 140 10.96 -10.96 5.17
C SER A 140 12.14 -11.92 5.41
N ALA A 141 11.91 -13.22 5.29
CA ALA A 141 12.94 -14.25 5.45
C ALA A 141 14.02 -14.14 4.36
N LYS A 142 13.62 -13.85 3.11
CA LYS A 142 14.54 -13.68 1.97
C LYS A 142 15.23 -12.31 1.89
N GLY A 143 14.68 -11.27 2.51
CA GLY A 143 15.23 -9.90 2.41
C GLY A 143 16.57 -9.68 3.14
N ASN A 144 17.40 -8.73 2.71
CA ASN A 144 18.74 -8.49 3.27
C ASN A 144 18.77 -7.61 4.54
N SER A 145 17.73 -7.67 5.38
CA SER A 145 17.68 -6.83 6.58
C SER A 145 18.77 -7.24 7.59
N PRO A 146 19.61 -6.30 8.07
CA PRO A 146 20.61 -6.60 9.10
C PRO A 146 20.00 -6.86 10.48
N SER A 147 18.72 -6.51 10.68
CA SER A 147 17.98 -6.70 11.95
C SER A 147 17.02 -7.88 11.88
N LYS A 148 17.26 -8.86 11.00
CA LYS A 148 16.37 -10.00 10.80
C LYS A 148 16.46 -11.00 11.95
N SER A 149 15.31 -11.31 12.53
CA SER A 149 15.09 -12.38 13.50
C SER A 149 13.73 -13.04 13.25
N ALA A 150 13.49 -14.21 13.85
CA ALA A 150 12.19 -14.89 13.79
C ALA A 150 11.04 -13.97 14.21
N TRP A 151 11.25 -13.16 15.25
CA TRP A 151 10.27 -12.18 15.72
C TRP A 151 9.97 -11.09 14.69
N THR A 152 11.01 -10.52 14.05
CA THR A 152 10.79 -9.50 13.01
C THR A 152 10.16 -10.06 11.74
N ILE A 153 10.42 -11.35 11.42
CA ILE A 153 9.77 -12.04 10.31
C ILE A 153 8.30 -12.22 10.65
N PHE A 154 7.97 -12.73 11.84
CA PHE A 154 6.59 -12.90 12.27
C PHE A 154 5.79 -11.58 12.24
N LEU A 155 6.35 -10.51 12.83
CA LEU A 155 5.74 -9.18 12.85
C LEU A 155 5.70 -8.50 11.47
N SER A 156 6.40 -9.03 10.45
CA SER A 156 6.45 -8.44 9.13
C SER A 156 5.06 -8.35 8.50
N SER A 157 4.17 -9.30 8.76
CA SER A 157 2.81 -9.30 8.20
C SER A 157 1.99 -8.13 8.74
N ILE A 158 2.11 -7.80 10.04
CA ILE A 158 1.42 -6.66 10.66
C ILE A 158 1.91 -5.33 10.11
N VAL A 159 3.24 -5.20 9.96
CA VAL A 159 3.85 -3.98 9.42
C VAL A 159 3.47 -3.83 7.94
N THR A 160 3.67 -4.88 7.14
CA THR A 160 3.36 -4.89 5.71
C THR A 160 1.88 -4.62 5.45
N TYR A 161 0.98 -5.20 6.25
CA TYR A 161 -0.46 -4.92 6.21
C TYR A 161 -0.73 -3.44 6.46
N SER A 162 -0.14 -2.88 7.53
CA SER A 162 -0.30 -1.47 7.87
C SER A 162 0.16 -0.55 6.74
N LEU A 163 1.26 -0.88 6.06
CA LEU A 163 1.79 -0.06 4.97
C LEU A 163 0.93 -0.15 3.70
N HIS A 164 0.51 -1.36 3.30
CA HIS A 164 -0.40 -1.54 2.16
C HIS A 164 -1.73 -0.83 2.38
N TRP A 165 -2.31 -0.96 3.58
CA TRP A 165 -3.53 -0.25 3.94
C TRP A 165 -3.37 1.26 3.82
N ASN A 166 -2.34 1.84 4.45
CA ASN A 166 -2.15 3.29 4.45
C ASN A 166 -1.85 3.82 3.03
N TYR A 167 -1.00 3.14 2.27
CA TYR A 167 -0.72 3.50 0.88
C TYR A 167 -2.00 3.48 0.04
N GLY A 168 -2.76 2.37 0.12
CA GLY A 168 -4.00 2.20 -0.64
C GLY A 168 -5.04 3.27 -0.29
N ILE A 169 -5.23 3.57 1.00
CA ILE A 169 -6.08 4.69 1.45
C ILE A 169 -5.58 6.02 0.89
N GLY A 170 -4.26 6.25 0.87
CA GLY A 170 -3.65 7.42 0.24
C GLY A 170 -4.05 7.58 -1.22
N VAL A 171 -3.92 6.51 -2.01
CA VAL A 171 -4.31 6.50 -3.43
C VAL A 171 -5.80 6.75 -3.60
N LEU A 172 -6.66 6.09 -2.81
CA LEU A 172 -8.11 6.30 -2.87
C LEU A 172 -8.50 7.75 -2.54
N ARG A 173 -7.85 8.36 -1.54
CA ARG A 173 -8.02 9.79 -1.23
C ARG A 173 -7.60 10.68 -2.40
N GLY A 174 -6.52 10.34 -3.09
CA GLY A 174 -6.06 11.06 -4.29
C GLY A 174 -7.08 10.99 -5.42
N LYS A 175 -7.58 9.79 -5.71
CA LYS A 175 -8.66 9.57 -6.69
C LYS A 175 -9.92 10.36 -6.33
N TRP A 176 -10.30 10.35 -5.06
CA TRP A 176 -11.45 11.12 -4.58
C TRP A 176 -11.26 12.64 -4.74
N ARG A 177 -10.07 13.17 -4.45
CA ARG A 177 -9.74 14.58 -4.68
C ARG A 177 -9.83 14.97 -6.14
N ILE A 178 -9.33 14.13 -7.04
CA ILE A 178 -9.42 14.36 -8.49
C ILE A 178 -10.89 14.37 -8.92
N PHE A 179 -11.67 13.36 -8.50
CA PHE A 179 -13.09 13.26 -8.79
C PHE A 179 -13.88 14.48 -8.26
N GLY A 180 -13.57 14.94 -7.05
CA GLY A 180 -14.19 16.11 -6.43
C GLY A 180 -13.67 17.47 -6.92
N GLY A 181 -12.87 17.51 -8.00
CA GLY A 181 -12.37 18.77 -8.58
C GLY A 181 -11.31 19.50 -7.77
N ARG A 182 -10.64 18.83 -6.83
CA ARG A 182 -9.58 19.41 -5.96
C ARG A 182 -8.23 18.69 -6.12
N PRO A 183 -7.63 18.63 -7.33
CA PRO A 183 -6.43 17.83 -7.59
C PRO A 183 -5.11 18.45 -7.08
N GLY A 184 -5.16 19.47 -6.22
CA GLY A 184 -3.97 20.16 -5.71
C GLY A 184 -3.07 19.25 -4.88
N LEU A 185 -1.75 19.35 -5.11
CA LEU A 185 -0.71 18.53 -4.48
C LEU A 185 -0.52 18.77 -2.98
N GLN A 186 -1.04 19.87 -2.44
CA GLN A 186 -0.90 20.27 -1.04
C GLN A 186 -1.57 19.26 -0.08
N ILE A 187 -0.78 18.63 0.78
CA ILE A 187 -1.23 17.67 1.81
C ILE A 187 -1.28 18.29 3.21
N ASP A 188 -0.43 19.27 3.53
CA ASP A 188 -0.30 19.84 4.88
C ASP A 188 0.03 21.34 4.79
N ASP A 189 -0.68 22.16 5.55
CA ASP A 189 -0.55 23.64 5.62
C ASP A 189 0.63 24.07 6.49
N ARG A 190 1.71 23.27 6.51
CA ARG A 190 2.95 23.72 7.13
C ARG A 190 3.53 24.79 6.22
N SER A 191 3.25 26.04 6.55
CA SER A 191 4.02 27.18 6.06
C SER A 191 5.49 26.88 6.38
N ARG A 192 6.29 26.67 5.33
CA ARG A 192 7.73 26.82 5.45
C ARG A 192 7.96 28.33 5.48
N ASN A 193 8.03 28.89 6.68
CA ASN A 193 8.70 30.18 6.90
C ASN A 193 10.20 29.98 6.69
#